data_AF-A0A251XN21-F1
#
_entry.id   AF-A0A251XN21-F1
#
_cell.length_a   1.000
_cell.length_b   1.000
_cell.length_c   1.000
_cell.angle_alpha   90.00
_cell.angle_beta   90.00
_cell.angle_gamma   90.00
#
_symmetry.space_group_name_H-M   'P 1'
#
loop_
_entity.id
_entity.type
_entity.pdbx_description
1 polymer ?
#
loop_
_entity_poly.entity_id
_entity_poly.type
_entity_poly.pdbx_seq_one_letter_code
_entity_poly.pdbx_strand_id
1 'polypeptide(L)' 'MGAIEIAFTGPRELGILDHDVTLPDGTVVRNPLRVLPNDAGSEVVFTLFRRPGMTDVSFAEDAALVAADLDRLAALVARG' A
#
# COMPACT_ATOMS: atom_id res chain seq x y z
N MET A 1 -4.06 -7.83 19.37
CA MET A 1 -4.04 -7.65 17.91
C MET A 1 -5.17 -8.50 17.35
N GLY A 2 -6.22 -7.88 16.83
CA GLY A 2 -7.32 -8.60 16.18
C GLY A 2 -6.95 -8.99 14.75
N ALA A 3 -7.74 -9.87 14.13
CA ALA A 3 -7.57 -10.21 12.73
C ALA A 3 -7.86 -8.99 11.85
N ILE A 4 -7.00 -8.75 10.87
CA ILE A 4 -7.28 -7.85 9.76
C ILE A 4 -7.63 -8.69 8.54
N GLU A 5 -8.52 -8.19 7.69
CA GLU A 5 -8.82 -8.78 6.39
C GLU A 5 -8.29 -7.87 5.30
N ILE A 6 -7.67 -8.45 4.27
CA ILE A 6 -7.17 -7.72 3.11
C ILE A 6 -7.89 -8.24 1.86
N ALA A 7 -8.56 -7.34 1.13
CA ALA A 7 -9.24 -7.66 -0.12
C ALA A 7 -8.67 -6.81 -1.25
N PHE A 8 -8.10 -7.45 -2.27
CA PHE A 8 -7.69 -6.75 -3.50
C PHE A 8 -8.91 -6.42 -4.36
N THR A 9 -9.00 -5.16 -4.81
CA THR A 9 -10.20 -4.59 -5.45
C THR A 9 -9.96 -4.16 -6.91
N GLY A 10 -8.70 -4.07 -7.34
CA GLY A 10 -8.33 -3.66 -8.70
C GLY A 10 -8.21 -4.83 -9.70
N PRO A 11 -8.35 -4.56 -11.01
CA PRO A 11 -7.96 -5.49 -12.06
C PRO A 11 -6.43 -5.66 -12.05
N ARG A 12 -5.95 -6.68 -11.35
CA ARG A 12 -4.53 -6.96 -11.11
C ARG A 12 -3.71 -7.07 -12.40
N GLU A 13 -4.34 -7.56 -13.47
CA GLU A 13 -3.76 -7.68 -14.80
C GLU A 13 -3.42 -6.32 -15.45
N LEU A 14 -4.02 -5.24 -14.97
CA LEU A 14 -3.72 -3.86 -15.38
C LEU A 14 -2.75 -3.16 -14.42
N GLY A 15 -2.10 -3.91 -13.51
CA GLY A 15 -1.19 -3.36 -12.51
C GLY A 15 -1.90 -2.62 -11.37
N ILE A 16 -3.22 -2.75 -11.24
CA ILE A 16 -4.01 -2.14 -10.16
C ILE A 16 -4.09 -3.13 -8.99
N LEU A 17 -3.37 -2.83 -7.93
CA LEU A 17 -3.28 -3.62 -6.69
C LEU A 17 -3.94 -2.90 -5.50
N ASP A 18 -4.85 -1.97 -5.80
CA ASP A 18 -5.69 -1.31 -4.81
C ASP A 18 -6.33 -2.37 -3.89
N HIS A 19 -6.21 -2.19 -2.58
CA HIS A 19 -6.75 -3.12 -1.60
C HIS A 19 -7.44 -2.41 -0.45
N ASP A 20 -8.43 -3.09 0.10
CA ASP A 20 -9.13 -2.70 1.32
C ASP A 20 -8.58 -3.51 2.49
N VAL A 21 -8.22 -2.81 3.56
CA VAL A 21 -7.87 -3.41 4.85
C VAL A 21 -9.04 -3.19 5.80
N THR A 22 -9.72 -4.26 6.19
CA THR A 22 -10.76 -4.23 7.21
C THR A 22 -10.12 -4.47 8.58
N LEU A 23 -10.22 -3.48 9.45
CA LEU A 23 -9.74 -3.52 10.83
C LEU A 23 -10.70 -4.30 11.73
N PRO A 24 -10.27 -4.72 12.94
CA PRO A 24 -11.13 -5.49 13.85
C PRO A 24 -12.42 -4.79 14.28
N ASP A 25 -12.48 -3.45 14.17
CA ASP A 25 -13.67 -2.65 14.47
C ASP A 25 -14.60 -2.47 13.26
N GLY A 26 -14.29 -3.10 12.12
CA GLY A 26 -15.02 -2.99 10.87
C GLY A 26 -14.64 -1.78 10.00
N THR A 27 -13.72 -0.92 10.46
CA THR A 27 -13.22 0.19 9.66
C THR A 27 -12.50 -0.35 8.42
N VAL A 28 -12.87 0.16 7.24
CA VAL A 28 -12.21 -0.17 5.98
C VAL A 28 -11.24 0.94 5.59
N VAL A 29 -9.97 0.59 5.43
CA VAL A 29 -8.91 1.48 4.96
C VAL A 29 -8.58 1.14 3.52
N ARG A 30 -8.85 2.07 2.59
CA ARG A 30 -8.52 1.92 1.17
C ARG A 30 -7.07 2.33 0.93
N ASN A 31 -6.30 1.43 0.34
CA ASN A 31 -4.91 1.62 -0.04
C ASN A 31 -4.76 1.47 -1.55
N PRO A 32 -4.76 2.57 -2.32
CA PRO A 32 -4.41 2.52 -3.72
C PRO A 32 -2.94 2.14 -3.91
N LEU A 33 -2.69 1.10 -4.69
CA LEU A 33 -1.36 0.61 -5.00
C LEU A 33 -1.32 0.25 -6.49
N ARG A 34 -0.37 0.82 -7.23
CA ARG A 34 -0.27 0.61 -8.68
C ARG A 34 1.14 0.26 -9.09
N VAL A 35 1.26 -0.67 -10.02
CA VAL A 35 2.49 -0.98 -10.74
C VAL A 35 2.34 -0.42 -12.15
N LEU A 36 3.21 0.51 -12.51
CA LEU A 36 3.19 1.19 -13.80
C LEU A 36 4.39 0.74 -14.62
N PRO A 37 4.24 0.50 -15.93
CA PRO A 37 5.38 0.24 -16.80
C PRO A 37 6.30 1.45 -16.85
N ASN A 38 7.61 1.23 -16.70
CA ASN A 38 8.63 2.28 -16.76
C ASN A 38 9.86 1.75 -17.51
N ASP A 39 9.86 1.90 -18.83
CA ASP A 39 10.85 1.33 -19.76
C ASP A 39 11.11 -0.16 -19.52
N ALA A 40 12.35 -0.54 -19.18
CA ALA A 40 12.75 -1.92 -18.90
C ALA A 40 12.37 -2.37 -17.47
N GLY A 41 11.76 -1.50 -16.66
CA GLY A 41 11.37 -1.76 -15.29
C GLY A 41 9.93 -1.32 -15.00
N SER A 42 9.70 -0.97 -13.75
CA SER A 42 8.38 -0.58 -13.25
C SER A 42 8.49 0.49 -12.18
N GLU A 43 7.48 1.34 -12.10
CA GLU A 43 7.25 2.24 -10.97
C GLU A 43 6.14 1.65 -10.08
N VAL A 44 6.37 1.59 -8.76
CA VAL A 44 5.36 1.14 -7.80
C VAL A 44 4.90 2.33 -6.96
N VAL A 45 3.63 2.70 -7.06
CA VAL A 45 3.06 3.87 -6.39
C VAL A 45 2.03 3.41 -5.35
N PHE A 46 2.29 3.75 -4.08
CA PHE A 46 1.32 3.62 -2.99
C PHE A 46 0.77 5.01 -2.66
N THR A 47 -0.56 5.17 -2.62
CA THR A 47 -1.20 6.45 -2.21
C THR A 47 -1.63 6.38 -0.75
N LEU A 48 -0.96 7.12 0.12
CA LEU A 48 -1.32 7.19 1.54
C LEU A 48 -2.23 8.40 1.82
N PHE A 49 -3.44 8.15 2.32
CA PHE A 49 -4.37 9.20 2.73
C PHE A 49 -4.30 9.44 4.23
N ARG A 50 -4.16 10.71 4.65
CA ARG A 50 -4.32 11.08 6.06
C ARG A 50 -5.80 10.99 6.43
N ARG A 51 -6.13 10.08 7.35
CA ARG A 51 -7.51 9.85 7.80
C ARG A 51 -7.92 10.84 8.90
N PRO A 52 -9.24 11.09 9.07
CA PRO A 52 -9.74 11.86 10.21
C PRO A 52 -9.19 11.32 11.54
N GLY A 53 -8.69 12.21 12.40
CA GLY A 53 -8.12 11.86 13.69
C GLY A 53 -6.64 11.47 13.67
N MET A 54 -5.99 11.35 12.51
CA MET A 54 -4.53 11.12 12.44
C MET A 54 -3.75 12.41 12.72
N THR A 55 -2.80 12.33 13.65
CA THR A 55 -1.81 13.39 13.89
C THR A 55 -0.77 13.41 12.78
N ASP A 56 -0.07 14.54 12.62
CA ASP A 56 1.02 14.65 11.64
C ASP A 56 2.14 13.65 11.91
N VAL A 57 2.43 13.40 13.20
CA VAL A 57 3.42 12.39 13.62
C VAL A 57 2.99 11.00 13.18
N SER A 58 1.74 10.59 13.49
CA SER A 58 1.24 9.26 13.11
C SER A 58 1.21 9.06 11.58
N PHE A 59 0.91 10.12 10.82
CA PHE A 59 0.91 10.07 9.36
C PHE A 59 2.34 9.96 8.79
N ALA A 60 3.30 10.68 9.37
CA ALA A 60 4.70 10.57 8.97
C ALA A 60 5.32 9.20 9.31
N GLU A 61 4.96 8.62 10.46
CA GLU A 61 5.37 7.26 10.83
C GLU A 61 4.81 6.23 9.86
N ASP A 62 3.53 6.33 9.50
CA ASP A 62 2.87 5.44 8.52
C ASP A 62 3.54 5.57 7.13
N ALA A 63 3.82 6.79 6.68
CA ALA A 63 4.54 7.03 5.44
C ALA A 63 5.95 6.41 5.43
N ALA A 64 6.67 6.47 6.56
CA ALA A 64 7.99 5.86 6.68
C ALA A 64 7.94 4.32 6.62
N LEU A 65 6.91 3.71 7.21
CA LEU A 65 6.68 2.27 7.12
C LEU A 65 6.36 1.84 5.69
N VAL A 66 5.45 2.55 5.00
CA VAL A 66 5.13 2.30 3.58
C VAL A 66 6.37 2.43 2.71
N ALA A 67 7.19 3.46 2.92
CA ALA A 67 8.43 3.63 2.16
C ALA A 67 9.41 2.46 2.36
N ALA A 68 9.60 2.01 3.60
CA ALA A 68 10.45 0.87 3.91
C ALA A 68 9.95 -0.44 3.26
N ASP A 69 8.64 -0.64 3.19
CA ASP A 69 8.04 -1.79 2.51
C ASP A 69 8.24 -1.74 0.99
N LEU A 70 8.13 -0.56 0.37
CA LEU A 70 8.41 -0.38 -1.06
C LEU A 70 9.90 -0.61 -1.39
N ASP A 71 10.81 -0.13 -0.55
CA ASP A 71 12.25 -0.39 -0.70
C ASP A 71 12.55 -1.90 -0.60
N ARG A 72 11.90 -2.57 0.35
CA ARG A 72 12.03 -4.02 0.52
C ARG A 72 11.47 -4.77 -0.69
N LEU A 73 10.32 -4.35 -1.21
CA LEU A 73 9.71 -4.93 -2.41
C LEU A 73 10.67 -4.81 -3.61
N ALA A 74 11.22 -3.61 -3.86
CA ALA A 74 12.19 -3.39 -4.93
C ALA A 74 13.41 -4.32 -4.78
N ALA A 75 13.94 -4.45 -3.57
CA ALA A 75 15.07 -5.34 -3.29
C ALA A 75 14.74 -6.83 -3.47
N LEU A 76 13.49 -7.26 -3.27
CA LEU A 76 13.06 -8.64 -3.50
C LEU A 76 12.91 -8.93 -5.00
N VAL A 77 12.29 -8.01 -5.74
CA VAL A 77 12.05 -8.17 -7.18
C VAL A 77 13.35 -8.08 -7.99
N ALA A 78 14.28 -7.21 -7.59
CA ALA A 78 15.58 -7.08 -8.27
C ALA A 78 16.51 -8.30 -8.11
N ARG A 79 16.19 -9.23 -7.20
CA ARG A 79 16.93 -10.49 -7.01
C ARG A 79 16.38 -11.64 -7.85
N GLY A 80 15.18 -11.46 -8.45
CA GLY A 80 14.48 -12.45 -9.24
C GLY A 80 14.88 -12.46 -10.71
#